data_AF-A0AAD4GYY2-F1
#
_entry.id   AF-A0AAD4GYY2-F1
#
_cell.length_a   1.000
_cell.length_b   1.000
_cell.length_c   1.000
_cell.angle_alpha   90.00
_cell.angle_beta   90.00
_cell.angle_gamma   90.00
#
_symmetry.space_group_name_H-M   'P 1'
#
loop_
_entity.id
_entity.type
_entity.pdbx_description
1 polymer ?
#
loop_
_entity_poly.entity_id
_entity_poly.type
_entity_poly.pdbx_seq_one_letter_code
_entity_poly.pdbx_strand_id
1 'polypeptide(L)'
;MMELIPNLVDTALAFAHMDAIDALRAFFIFASCTILSVNLLDTLRLRFVPYGARVTTTVKSDPSPAEAPSSKSLAQTLDYLAALRVPHSYFTHFYIASVLSSIFWAAQVLQQGHAFQAVATRIRPERLQPASSMTPHQVILCWVLMLGQGARRLSECAIFSKPSSSRMWFVHWLVGIAFYLAVAVGIWIEGTGALQSYEFTLDDAKVTIVPSLPTFLGVPLFLIASGVQHDCHHYLFSLKKYSLPTHPIFRVIVCPHYTAECVIYLSLALLAAPQGQTINKTLLCAFVFVTINLGVTATTTKKWYMQKFGEESVRDRWNMIPGVY
;
A
#
# COMPACT_ATOMS: atom_id res chain seq x y z
N MET A 1 15.78 -29.03 -7.07
CA MET A 1 15.51 -27.57 -7.01
C MET A 1 14.06 -27.27 -6.66
N MET A 2 13.08 -28.02 -7.20
CA MET A 2 11.64 -27.79 -7.00
C MET A 2 11.13 -27.94 -5.54
N GLU A 3 11.77 -28.78 -4.72
CA GLU A 3 11.45 -28.96 -3.29
C GLU A 3 12.24 -28.03 -2.34
N LEU A 4 13.28 -27.35 -2.84
CA LEU A 4 14.18 -26.57 -1.99
C LEU A 4 13.50 -25.33 -1.40
N ILE A 5 12.70 -24.64 -2.23
CA ILE A 5 12.01 -23.41 -1.83
C ILE A 5 10.90 -23.69 -0.81
N PRO A 6 9.97 -24.65 -1.03
CA PRO A 6 8.99 -25.04 -0.02
C PRO A 6 9.62 -25.40 1.32
N ASN A 7 10.65 -26.24 1.33
CA ASN A 7 11.33 -26.68 2.55
C ASN A 7 12.01 -25.52 3.29
N LEU A 8 12.58 -24.56 2.57
CA LEU A 8 13.19 -23.37 3.18
C LEU A 8 12.13 -22.46 3.82
N VAL A 9 10.98 -22.28 3.16
CA VAL A 9 9.85 -21.52 3.72
C VAL A 9 9.33 -22.20 4.99
N ASP A 10 9.13 -23.51 4.96
CA ASP A 10 8.62 -24.26 6.11
C ASP A 10 9.59 -24.22 7.29
N THR A 11 10.89 -24.37 7.01
CA THR A 11 11.95 -24.24 8.02
C THR A 11 11.96 -22.84 8.64
N ALA A 12 11.85 -21.79 7.83
CA ALA A 12 11.85 -20.41 8.32
C ALA A 12 10.61 -20.10 9.18
N LEU A 13 9.43 -20.54 8.75
CA LEU A 13 8.18 -20.39 9.51
C LEU A 13 8.24 -21.15 10.84
N ALA A 14 8.72 -22.38 10.83
CA ALA A 14 8.90 -23.20 12.02
C ALA A 14 9.88 -22.56 13.00
N PHE A 15 11.05 -22.10 12.51
CA PHE A 15 12.06 -21.42 13.32
C PHE A 15 11.54 -20.14 13.98
N ALA A 16 10.73 -19.36 13.26
CA ALA A 16 10.14 -18.13 13.78
C ALA A 16 8.88 -18.37 14.64
N HIS A 17 8.42 -19.61 14.78
CA HIS A 17 7.12 -19.96 15.37
C HIS A 17 5.97 -19.15 14.77
N MET A 18 5.94 -19.03 13.43
CA MET A 18 4.96 -18.26 12.67
C MET A 18 4.23 -19.15 11.67
N ASP A 19 3.02 -18.75 11.29
CA ASP A 19 2.29 -19.31 10.14
C ASP A 19 2.26 -18.32 8.96
N ALA A 20 1.63 -18.69 7.85
CA ALA A 20 1.56 -17.84 6.67
C ALA A 20 0.86 -16.48 6.92
N ILE A 21 -0.14 -16.43 7.82
CA ILE A 21 -0.82 -15.19 8.21
C ILE A 21 0.12 -14.30 9.01
N ASP A 22 0.83 -14.87 9.97
CA ASP A 22 1.80 -14.14 10.79
C ASP A 22 2.96 -13.62 9.93
N ALA A 23 3.44 -14.41 8.96
CA ALA A 23 4.49 -14.00 8.03
C ALA A 23 4.06 -12.81 7.15
N LEU A 24 2.82 -12.82 6.65
CA LEU A 24 2.28 -11.72 5.86
C LEU A 24 2.11 -10.45 6.70
N ARG A 25 1.63 -10.58 7.95
CA ARG A 25 1.56 -9.45 8.90
C ARG A 25 2.96 -8.88 9.19
N ALA A 26 3.92 -9.75 9.47
CA ALA A 26 5.30 -9.36 9.75
C ALA A 26 5.93 -8.64 8.55
N PHE A 27 5.64 -9.08 7.31
CA PHE A 27 6.09 -8.39 6.11
C PHE A 27 5.63 -6.92 6.09
N PHE A 28 4.33 -6.66 6.29
CA PHE A 28 3.80 -5.28 6.29
C PHE A 28 4.40 -4.44 7.42
N ILE A 29 4.51 -5.00 8.63
CA ILE A 29 5.07 -4.28 9.78
C ILE A 29 6.56 -4.00 9.58
N PHE A 30 7.35 -4.99 9.14
CA PHE A 30 8.76 -4.82 8.87
C PHE A 30 9.02 -3.78 7.78
N ALA A 31 8.23 -3.80 6.70
CA ALA A 31 8.30 -2.79 5.65
C ALA A 31 7.96 -1.38 6.19
N SER A 32 6.96 -1.28 7.06
CA SER A 32 6.58 -0.03 7.72
C SER A 32 7.69 0.52 8.62
N CYS A 33 8.27 -0.34 9.47
CA CYS A 33 9.41 0.02 10.32
C CYS A 33 10.61 0.45 9.49
N THR A 34 10.90 -0.25 8.38
CA THR A 34 11.99 0.11 7.47
C THR A 34 11.82 1.51 6.89
N ILE A 35 10.60 1.86 6.44
CA ILE A 35 10.31 3.20 5.91
C ILE A 35 10.52 4.26 7.00
N LEU A 36 10.06 4.01 8.23
CA LEU A 36 10.28 4.93 9.35
C LEU A 36 11.76 5.08 9.68
N SER A 37 12.52 3.99 9.78
CA SER A 37 13.96 4.01 10.06
C SER A 37 14.72 4.80 8.99
N VAL A 38 14.41 4.60 7.70
CA VAL A 38 15.01 5.36 6.59
C VAL A 38 14.64 6.85 6.67
N ASN A 39 13.42 7.18 7.06
CA ASN A 39 12.97 8.57 7.17
C ASN A 39 13.48 9.32 8.41
N LEU A 40 13.75 8.60 9.51
CA LEU A 40 14.27 9.19 10.75
C LEU A 40 15.76 9.55 10.65
N LEU A 41 16.52 8.81 9.84
CA LEU A 41 17.95 9.03 9.66
C LEU A 41 18.19 10.02 8.51
N ASP A 42 18.60 11.26 8.82
CA ASP A 42 18.80 12.34 7.83
C ASP A 42 19.67 11.91 6.64
N THR A 43 20.76 11.21 6.91
CA THR A 43 21.71 10.65 5.96
C THR A 43 21.06 9.71 4.93
N LEU A 44 20.05 8.93 5.35
CA LEU A 44 19.30 8.03 4.48
C LEU A 44 18.10 8.74 3.85
N ARG A 45 17.37 9.54 4.62
CA ARG A 45 16.21 10.31 4.17
C ARG A 45 16.58 11.15 2.96
N LEU A 46 17.64 11.95 3.04
CA LEU A 46 18.03 12.87 1.96
C LEU A 46 18.43 12.13 0.66
N ARG A 47 18.96 10.92 0.77
CA ARG A 47 19.43 10.12 -0.39
C ARG A 47 18.32 9.31 -1.05
N PHE A 48 17.47 8.68 -0.25
CA PHE A 48 16.58 7.63 -0.73
C PHE A 48 15.12 8.07 -0.84
N VAL A 49 14.63 8.97 0.03
CA VAL A 49 13.19 9.29 0.14
C VAL A 49 12.69 10.28 -0.94
N PRO A 50 13.36 11.43 -1.22
CA PRO A 50 12.89 12.36 -2.23
C PRO A 50 13.01 11.82 -3.64
N TYR A 51 11.94 12.00 -4.43
CA TYR A 51 11.95 11.74 -5.86
C TYR A 51 11.08 12.75 -6.62
N GLY A 52 11.28 12.82 -7.94
CA GLY A 52 10.62 13.81 -8.80
C GLY A 52 10.87 15.26 -8.39
N ALA A 53 9.80 16.06 -8.30
CA ALA A 53 9.90 17.48 -7.98
C ALA A 53 10.55 17.75 -6.62
N ARG A 54 10.52 16.76 -5.72
CA ARG A 54 10.98 16.85 -4.34
C ARG A 54 12.50 16.71 -4.21
N VAL A 55 13.25 16.43 -5.28
CA VAL A 55 14.72 16.28 -5.22
C VAL A 55 15.41 17.65 -5.03
N THR A 56 14.91 18.71 -5.64
CA THR A 56 15.53 20.05 -5.60
C THR A 56 15.53 20.69 -4.21
N THR A 57 14.78 20.16 -3.25
CA THR A 57 14.74 20.64 -1.86
C THR A 57 16.00 20.29 -1.06
N THR A 58 16.79 19.31 -1.51
CA THR A 58 17.95 18.77 -0.78
C THR A 58 19.29 19.43 -1.12
N VAL A 59 19.37 20.18 -2.23
CA VAL A 59 20.63 20.78 -2.72
C VAL A 59 20.96 22.11 -2.04
N LYS A 60 20.05 22.67 -1.23
CA LYS A 60 20.21 23.99 -0.58
C LYS A 60 20.67 23.96 0.89
N SER A 61 21.11 22.81 1.42
CA SER A 61 21.76 22.75 2.73
C SER A 61 23.28 22.92 2.57
N ASP A 62 23.84 23.92 3.26
CA ASP A 62 25.24 24.36 3.23
C ASP A 62 26.29 23.23 3.30
N PRO A 63 27.46 23.41 2.67
CA PRO A 63 28.57 22.46 2.79
C PRO A 63 29.14 22.52 4.21
N SER A 64 28.97 21.45 4.99
CA SER A 64 29.68 21.27 6.27
C SER A 64 31.02 20.55 6.05
N PRO A 65 32.06 20.84 6.86
CA PRO A 65 33.46 20.63 6.50
C PRO A 65 33.97 19.20 6.73
N ALA A 66 34.87 18.79 5.83
CA ALA A 66 35.87 17.72 5.94
C ALA A 66 35.49 16.44 6.70
N GLU A 67 34.88 15.49 5.99
CA GLU A 67 34.65 14.12 6.46
C GLU A 67 35.91 13.22 6.39
N ALA A 68 36.08 12.37 7.40
CA ALA A 68 37.18 11.42 7.60
C ALA A 68 37.31 10.37 6.46
N PRO A 69 38.51 9.83 6.19
CA PRO A 69 38.76 8.98 5.02
C PRO A 69 37.97 7.66 4.98
N SER A 70 37.53 7.11 6.12
CA SER A 70 36.71 5.88 6.17
C SER A 70 35.23 6.12 5.85
N SER A 71 34.69 7.33 6.08
CA SER A 71 33.30 7.67 5.72
C SER A 71 33.12 7.86 4.22
N LYS A 72 34.19 8.20 3.49
CA LYS A 72 34.16 8.39 2.03
C LYS A 72 33.73 7.13 1.27
N SER A 73 34.19 5.95 1.67
CA SER A 73 33.84 4.70 0.98
C SER A 73 32.37 4.32 1.20
N LEU A 74 31.88 4.38 2.44
CA LEU A 74 30.47 4.13 2.74
C LEU A 74 29.55 5.15 2.08
N ALA A 75 29.90 6.45 2.13
CA ALA A 75 29.14 7.50 1.46
C ALA A 75 29.06 7.28 -0.06
N GLN A 76 30.18 6.93 -0.70
CA GLN A 76 30.22 6.61 -2.13
C GLN A 76 29.34 5.40 -2.49
N THR A 77 29.36 4.34 -1.67
CA THR A 77 28.49 3.19 -1.86
C THR A 77 27.02 3.59 -1.72
N LEU A 78 26.66 4.37 -0.70
CA LEU A 78 25.29 4.84 -0.50
C LEU A 78 24.82 5.75 -1.66
N ASP A 79 25.70 6.61 -2.18
CA ASP A 79 25.39 7.47 -3.32
C ASP A 79 25.20 6.65 -4.61
N TYR A 80 26.03 5.64 -4.84
CA TYR A 80 25.86 4.69 -5.94
C TYR A 80 24.51 3.97 -5.85
N LEU A 81 24.15 3.46 -4.67
CA LEU A 81 22.86 2.80 -4.44
C LEU A 81 21.67 3.76 -4.62
N ALA A 82 21.81 5.03 -4.24
CA ALA A 82 20.77 6.05 -4.42
C ALA A 82 20.58 6.46 -5.88
N ALA A 83 21.60 6.26 -6.72
CA ALA A 83 21.56 6.50 -8.16
C ALA A 83 20.77 5.42 -8.93
N LEU A 84 20.58 4.23 -8.34
CA LEU A 84 19.74 3.17 -8.90
C LEU A 84 18.27 3.58 -8.90
N ARG A 85 17.84 4.16 -10.02
CA ARG A 85 16.50 4.75 -10.16
C ARG A 85 15.80 4.25 -11.41
N VAL A 86 14.48 4.15 -11.32
CA VAL A 86 13.60 3.78 -12.41
C VAL A 86 12.76 4.98 -12.86
N PRO A 87 12.25 5.00 -14.11
CA PRO A 87 11.33 6.03 -14.58
C PRO A 87 10.10 6.13 -13.68
N HIS A 88 9.62 7.33 -13.39
CA HIS A 88 8.40 7.52 -12.60
C HIS A 88 7.15 6.92 -13.27
N SER A 89 7.17 6.69 -14.59
CA SER A 89 6.10 5.98 -15.30
C SER A 89 5.93 4.53 -14.82
N TYR A 90 6.93 3.93 -14.17
CA TYR A 90 6.82 2.59 -13.58
C TYR A 90 5.84 2.55 -12.40
N PHE A 91 5.35 3.69 -11.94
CA PHE A 91 4.23 3.76 -11.01
C PHE A 91 2.99 3.00 -11.52
N THR A 92 2.76 2.96 -12.84
CA THR A 92 1.70 2.16 -13.45
C THR A 92 1.86 0.66 -13.18
N HIS A 93 3.09 0.16 -13.03
CA HIS A 93 3.35 -1.26 -12.75
C HIS A 93 2.71 -1.72 -11.43
N PHE A 94 2.55 -0.82 -10.45
CA PHE A 94 1.91 -1.14 -9.18
C PHE A 94 0.46 -1.60 -9.38
N TYR A 95 -0.28 -0.89 -10.23
CA TYR A 95 -1.68 -1.22 -10.49
C TYR A 95 -1.84 -2.37 -11.49
N ILE A 96 -0.88 -2.54 -12.42
CA ILE A 96 -0.79 -3.77 -13.21
C ILE A 96 -0.61 -4.98 -12.28
N ALA A 97 0.34 -4.92 -11.35
CA ALA A 97 0.57 -5.98 -10.38
C ALA A 97 -0.68 -6.23 -9.51
N SER A 98 -1.35 -5.17 -9.05
CA SER A 98 -2.61 -5.28 -8.29
C SER A 98 -3.69 -6.03 -9.08
N VAL A 99 -3.98 -5.62 -10.32
CA VAL A 99 -5.05 -6.21 -11.13
C VAL A 99 -4.72 -7.65 -11.50
N LEU A 100 -3.51 -7.91 -11.99
CA LEU A 100 -3.09 -9.26 -12.38
C LEU A 100 -3.07 -10.21 -11.17
N SER A 101 -2.64 -9.73 -10.00
CA SER A 101 -2.63 -10.56 -8.78
C SER A 101 -4.05 -10.85 -8.28
N SER A 102 -4.97 -9.88 -8.36
CA SER A 102 -6.38 -10.13 -8.04
C SER A 102 -6.98 -11.19 -8.95
N ILE A 103 -6.72 -11.12 -10.27
CA ILE A 103 -7.21 -12.13 -11.23
C ILE A 103 -6.57 -13.49 -10.96
N PHE A 104 -5.25 -13.53 -10.73
CA PHE A 104 -4.52 -14.75 -10.43
C PHE A 104 -5.08 -15.45 -9.18
N TRP A 105 -5.23 -14.71 -8.07
CA TRP A 105 -5.72 -15.30 -6.83
C TRP A 105 -7.20 -15.69 -6.90
N ALA A 106 -8.03 -14.97 -7.65
CA ALA A 106 -9.40 -15.42 -7.92
C ALA A 106 -9.40 -16.78 -8.63
N ALA A 107 -8.60 -16.94 -9.68
CA ALA A 107 -8.50 -18.22 -10.38
C ALA A 107 -7.99 -19.34 -9.44
N GLN A 108 -6.96 -19.07 -8.62
CA GLN A 108 -6.41 -20.05 -7.68
C GLN A 108 -7.41 -20.44 -6.58
N VAL A 109 -8.18 -19.50 -6.03
CA VAL A 109 -9.18 -19.79 -5.00
C VAL A 109 -10.38 -20.54 -5.60
N LEU A 110 -10.91 -20.10 -6.73
CA LEU A 110 -12.06 -20.73 -7.38
C LEU A 110 -11.76 -22.17 -7.86
N GLN A 111 -10.54 -22.43 -8.30
CA GLN A 111 -10.12 -23.73 -8.82
C GLN A 111 -9.43 -24.62 -7.78
N GLN A 112 -9.34 -24.17 -6.51
CA GLN A 112 -8.56 -24.85 -5.47
C GLN A 112 -7.11 -25.13 -5.92
N GLY A 113 -6.50 -24.20 -6.65
CA GLY A 113 -5.23 -24.35 -7.34
C GLY A 113 -4.02 -24.51 -6.41
N HIS A 114 -2.91 -24.99 -6.97
CA HIS A 114 -1.70 -25.32 -6.21
C HIS A 114 -1.12 -24.15 -5.41
N ALA A 115 -1.19 -22.91 -5.89
CA ALA A 115 -0.66 -21.76 -5.15
C ALA A 115 -1.52 -21.43 -3.93
N PHE A 116 -2.84 -21.56 -4.04
CA PHE A 116 -3.74 -21.44 -2.89
C PHE A 116 -3.46 -22.53 -1.87
N GLN A 117 -3.38 -23.79 -2.30
CA GLN A 117 -3.07 -24.93 -1.42
C GLN A 117 -1.70 -24.80 -0.74
N ALA A 118 -0.70 -24.28 -1.45
CA ALA A 118 0.63 -24.04 -0.88
C ALA A 118 0.60 -23.02 0.28
N VAL A 119 -0.22 -21.98 0.20
CA VAL A 119 -0.38 -21.03 1.32
C VAL A 119 -1.24 -21.65 2.41
N ALA A 120 -2.33 -22.32 2.03
CA ALA A 120 -3.33 -22.87 2.94
C ALA A 120 -2.76 -23.94 3.89
N THR A 121 -1.87 -24.80 3.39
CA THR A 121 -1.18 -25.83 4.18
C THR A 121 -0.22 -25.24 5.23
N ARG A 122 0.13 -23.96 5.12
CA ARG A 122 1.02 -23.23 6.04
C ARG A 122 0.26 -22.38 7.04
N ILE A 123 -1.06 -22.55 7.14
CA ILE A 123 -1.91 -21.87 8.14
C ILE A 123 -2.21 -22.85 9.26
N ARG A 124 -2.14 -22.37 10.50
CA ARG A 124 -2.41 -23.20 11.68
C ARG A 124 -3.87 -23.67 11.72
N PRO A 125 -4.13 -24.92 12.18
CA PRO A 125 -5.48 -25.48 12.25
C PRO A 125 -6.47 -24.62 13.05
N GLU A 126 -6.04 -23.94 14.11
CA GLU A 126 -6.92 -23.10 14.94
C GLU A 126 -7.48 -21.91 14.15
N ARG A 127 -6.72 -21.38 13.17
CA ARG A 127 -7.15 -20.27 12.32
C ARG A 127 -8.01 -20.71 11.13
N LEU A 128 -8.04 -22.01 10.83
CA LEU A 128 -8.89 -22.57 9.78
C LEU A 128 -10.31 -22.86 10.27
N GLN A 129 -10.56 -22.78 11.59
CA GLN A 129 -11.89 -23.00 12.14
C GLN A 129 -12.87 -21.93 11.65
N PRO A 130 -14.12 -22.29 11.29
CA PRO A 130 -15.12 -21.34 10.78
C PRO A 130 -15.34 -20.12 11.69
N ALA A 131 -15.30 -20.32 13.01
CA ALA A 131 -15.48 -19.26 14.01
C ALA A 131 -14.33 -18.23 14.04
N SER A 132 -13.19 -18.54 13.44
CA SER A 132 -12.01 -17.65 13.36
C SER A 132 -11.70 -17.19 11.93
N SER A 133 -12.55 -17.53 10.96
CA SER A 133 -12.36 -17.26 9.53
C SER A 133 -13.29 -16.15 9.04
N MET A 134 -12.90 -15.48 7.96
CA MET A 134 -13.84 -14.71 7.14
C MET A 134 -14.83 -15.64 6.43
N THR A 135 -16.01 -15.13 6.09
CA THR A 135 -16.94 -15.84 5.20
C THR A 135 -16.50 -15.68 3.73
N PRO A 136 -16.87 -16.62 2.84
CA PRO A 136 -16.57 -16.50 1.40
C PRO A 136 -17.14 -15.23 0.78
N HIS A 137 -18.32 -14.79 1.23
CA HIS A 137 -18.94 -13.55 0.78
C HIS A 137 -18.13 -12.29 1.17
N GLN A 138 -17.52 -12.27 2.36
CA GLN A 138 -16.62 -11.19 2.75
C GLN A 138 -15.37 -11.16 1.87
N VAL A 139 -14.81 -12.34 1.55
CA VAL A 139 -13.65 -12.46 0.65
C VAL A 139 -14.01 -11.95 -0.76
N ILE A 140 -15.12 -12.42 -1.34
CA ILE A 140 -15.61 -11.97 -2.66
C ILE A 140 -15.80 -10.45 -2.67
N LEU A 141 -16.48 -9.90 -1.65
CA LEU A 141 -16.72 -8.46 -1.56
C LEU A 141 -15.42 -7.67 -1.53
N CYS A 142 -14.49 -8.02 -0.63
CA CYS A 142 -13.20 -7.32 -0.51
C CYS A 142 -12.37 -7.47 -1.80
N TRP A 143 -12.45 -8.63 -2.46
CA TRP A 143 -11.80 -8.88 -3.73
C TRP A 143 -12.36 -8.01 -4.85
N VAL A 144 -13.69 -7.93 -5.01
CA VAL A 144 -14.35 -7.06 -6.01
C VAL A 144 -13.96 -5.59 -5.79
N LEU A 145 -14.00 -5.13 -4.53
CA LEU A 145 -13.62 -3.77 -4.18
C LEU A 145 -12.14 -3.50 -4.50
N MET A 146 -11.22 -4.41 -4.13
CA MET A 146 -9.79 -4.25 -4.39
C MET A 146 -9.45 -4.34 -5.89
N LEU A 147 -10.11 -5.22 -6.66
CA LEU A 147 -9.98 -5.28 -8.11
C LEU A 147 -10.50 -4.00 -8.77
N GLY A 148 -11.66 -3.50 -8.32
CA GLY A 148 -12.23 -2.24 -8.80
C GLY A 148 -11.31 -1.05 -8.53
N GLN A 149 -10.75 -0.96 -7.32
CA GLN A 149 -9.73 0.03 -6.96
C GLN A 149 -8.50 -0.07 -7.87
N GLY A 150 -7.93 -1.26 -8.02
CA GLY A 150 -6.77 -1.50 -8.88
C GLY A 150 -7.02 -1.13 -10.34
N ALA A 151 -8.16 -1.56 -10.90
CA ALA A 151 -8.53 -1.27 -12.29
C ALA A 151 -8.77 0.22 -12.52
N ARG A 152 -9.48 0.90 -11.61
CA ARG A 152 -9.68 2.35 -11.65
C ARG A 152 -8.33 3.07 -11.62
N ARG A 153 -7.46 2.74 -10.66
CA ARG A 153 -6.14 3.38 -10.52
C ARG A 153 -5.24 3.12 -11.72
N LEU A 154 -5.29 1.92 -12.31
CA LEU A 154 -4.59 1.59 -13.55
C LEU A 154 -5.05 2.49 -14.70
N SER A 155 -6.38 2.60 -14.90
CA SER A 155 -6.98 3.47 -15.91
C SER A 155 -6.61 4.94 -15.68
N GLU A 156 -6.69 5.44 -14.44
CA GLU A 156 -6.27 6.79 -14.09
C GLU A 156 -4.78 7.02 -14.38
N CYS A 157 -3.89 6.06 -14.12
CA CYS A 157 -2.47 6.20 -14.47
C CYS A 157 -2.22 6.24 -15.98
N ALA A 158 -3.04 5.55 -16.77
CA ALA A 158 -2.97 5.61 -18.23
C ALA A 158 -3.52 6.94 -18.77
N ILE A 159 -4.64 7.42 -18.24
CA ILE A 159 -5.36 8.61 -18.72
C ILE A 159 -4.75 9.91 -18.17
N PHE A 160 -4.52 9.99 -16.86
CA PHE A 160 -4.02 11.17 -16.16
C PHE A 160 -2.49 11.26 -16.15
N SER A 161 -1.84 10.90 -17.26
CA SER A 161 -0.39 10.93 -17.39
C SER A 161 0.08 12.21 -18.06
N LYS A 162 1.09 12.86 -17.46
CA LYS A 162 1.84 13.96 -18.10
C LYS A 162 3.28 13.53 -18.31
N PRO A 163 3.89 13.80 -19.48
CA PRO A 163 5.30 13.53 -19.70
C PRO A 163 6.18 14.09 -18.57
N SER A 164 7.10 13.26 -18.10
CA SER A 164 7.97 13.60 -16.98
C SER A 164 9.28 12.86 -17.08
N SER A 165 10.39 13.59 -16.93
CA SER A 165 11.74 13.02 -16.76
C SER A 165 12.03 12.59 -15.32
N SER A 166 11.03 12.69 -14.44
CA SER A 166 11.11 12.27 -13.04
C SER A 166 11.50 10.80 -12.92
N ARG A 167 12.37 10.50 -11.95
CA ARG A 167 12.78 9.14 -11.58
C ARG A 167 12.48 8.89 -10.11
N MET A 168 12.22 7.64 -9.74
CA MET A 168 12.06 7.18 -8.36
C MET A 168 13.11 6.12 -8.02
N TRP A 169 13.46 5.99 -6.75
CA TRP A 169 14.42 4.99 -6.32
C TRP A 169 13.90 3.57 -6.59
N PHE A 170 14.79 2.68 -7.07
CA PHE A 170 14.42 1.32 -7.47
C PHE A 170 13.79 0.52 -6.32
N VAL A 171 14.29 0.68 -5.09
CA VAL A 171 13.74 -0.04 -3.93
C VAL A 171 12.33 0.44 -3.58
N HIS A 172 12.01 1.73 -3.74
CA HIS A 172 10.62 2.19 -3.61
C HIS A 172 9.70 1.50 -4.62
N TRP A 173 10.19 1.30 -5.85
CA TRP A 173 9.44 0.55 -6.86
C TRP A 173 9.26 -0.92 -6.48
N LEU A 174 10.32 -1.60 -6.04
CA LEU A 174 10.24 -3.01 -5.63
C LEU A 174 9.30 -3.22 -4.43
N VAL A 175 9.40 -2.36 -3.40
CA VAL A 175 8.52 -2.38 -2.24
C VAL A 175 7.07 -2.14 -2.63
N GLY A 176 6.81 -1.22 -3.58
CA GLY A 176 5.47 -0.99 -4.10
C GLY A 176 4.87 -2.22 -4.79
N ILE A 177 5.66 -2.92 -5.63
CA ILE A 177 5.23 -4.18 -6.24
C ILE A 177 4.95 -5.23 -5.18
N ALA A 178 5.90 -5.45 -4.27
CA ALA A 178 5.77 -6.44 -3.20
C ALA A 178 4.53 -6.17 -2.32
N PHE A 179 4.23 -4.90 -2.04
CA PHE A 179 3.04 -4.50 -1.30
C PHE A 179 1.74 -4.94 -1.99
N TYR A 180 1.57 -4.67 -3.29
CA TYR A 180 0.34 -5.08 -4.00
C TYR A 180 0.22 -6.60 -4.14
N LEU A 181 1.33 -7.32 -4.32
CA LEU A 181 1.33 -8.80 -4.30
C LEU A 181 0.89 -9.33 -2.92
N ALA A 182 1.41 -8.74 -1.84
CA ALA A 182 1.08 -9.10 -0.47
C ALA A 182 -0.38 -8.77 -0.11
N VAL A 183 -0.89 -7.61 -0.51
CA VAL A 183 -2.30 -7.23 -0.32
C VAL A 183 -3.21 -8.22 -1.03
N ALA A 184 -2.89 -8.64 -2.26
CA ALA A 184 -3.70 -9.61 -2.98
C ALA A 184 -3.85 -10.95 -2.23
N VAL A 185 -2.81 -11.40 -1.52
CA VAL A 185 -2.91 -12.53 -0.58
C VAL A 185 -3.73 -12.16 0.67
N GLY A 186 -3.47 -10.99 1.24
CA GLY A 186 -4.14 -10.49 2.45
C GLY A 186 -5.66 -10.37 2.32
N ILE A 187 -6.18 -10.14 1.11
CA ILE A 187 -7.63 -10.06 0.84
C ILE A 187 -8.37 -11.37 1.18
N TRP A 188 -7.73 -12.54 1.03
CA TRP A 188 -8.40 -13.82 1.21
C TRP A 188 -7.78 -14.72 2.28
N ILE A 189 -6.55 -14.47 2.72
CA ILE A 189 -5.79 -15.40 3.59
C ILE A 189 -6.50 -15.70 4.92
N GLU A 190 -7.18 -14.72 5.53
CA GLU A 190 -7.95 -14.95 6.78
C GLU A 190 -9.32 -15.58 6.53
N GLY A 191 -9.69 -15.80 5.26
CA GLY A 191 -10.85 -16.58 4.84
C GLY A 191 -10.51 -18.02 4.46
N THR A 192 -9.23 -18.44 4.52
CA THR A 192 -8.77 -19.73 3.99
C THR A 192 -9.57 -20.91 4.53
N GLY A 193 -9.88 -20.92 5.84
CA GLY A 193 -10.67 -21.99 6.45
C GLY A 193 -12.04 -22.18 5.82
N ALA A 194 -12.75 -21.08 5.55
CA ALA A 194 -14.04 -21.13 4.87
C ALA A 194 -13.92 -21.46 3.38
N LEU A 195 -12.84 -21.02 2.71
CA LEU A 195 -12.64 -21.19 1.27
C LEU A 195 -12.27 -22.63 0.86
N GLN A 196 -11.59 -23.39 1.73
CA GLN A 196 -11.13 -24.75 1.40
C GLN A 196 -12.26 -25.73 1.06
N SER A 197 -13.41 -25.57 1.71
CA SER A 197 -14.57 -26.46 1.55
C SER A 197 -15.75 -25.78 0.86
N TYR A 198 -15.54 -24.58 0.29
CA TYR A 198 -16.62 -23.83 -0.35
C TYR A 198 -16.74 -24.18 -1.82
N GLU A 199 -17.94 -24.62 -2.22
CA GLU A 199 -18.29 -24.75 -3.63
C GLU A 199 -18.92 -23.44 -4.10
N PHE A 200 -18.21 -22.73 -4.96
CA PHE A 200 -18.71 -21.49 -5.55
C PHE A 200 -19.81 -21.78 -6.58
N THR A 201 -20.92 -21.10 -6.43
CA THR A 201 -22.08 -21.16 -7.32
C THR A 201 -22.36 -19.79 -7.93
N LEU A 202 -23.16 -19.74 -9.00
CA LEU A 202 -23.57 -18.46 -9.59
C LEU A 202 -24.47 -17.63 -8.65
N ASP A 203 -25.08 -18.28 -7.64
CA ASP A 203 -25.90 -17.59 -6.65
C ASP A 203 -25.07 -16.76 -5.67
N ASP A 204 -23.79 -17.07 -5.47
CA ASP A 204 -22.87 -16.29 -4.63
C ASP A 204 -22.56 -14.90 -5.21
N ALA A 205 -22.83 -14.70 -6.51
CA ALA A 205 -22.73 -13.39 -7.16
C ALA A 205 -23.96 -12.50 -6.89
N LYS A 206 -25.05 -13.06 -6.36
CA LYS A 206 -26.28 -12.29 -6.09
C LYS A 206 -26.12 -11.53 -4.79
N VAL A 207 -26.31 -10.20 -4.86
CA VAL A 207 -26.35 -9.32 -3.68
C VAL A 207 -27.75 -9.39 -3.04
N THR A 208 -28.14 -10.56 -2.56
CA THR A 208 -29.45 -10.80 -1.91
C THR A 208 -29.36 -10.86 -0.38
N ILE A 209 -28.15 -10.76 0.17
CA ILE A 209 -27.90 -10.88 1.62
C ILE A 209 -28.07 -9.52 2.30
N VAL A 210 -28.77 -9.51 3.44
CA VAL A 210 -28.91 -8.33 4.31
C VAL A 210 -27.51 -7.86 4.75
N PRO A 211 -27.16 -6.58 4.53
CA PRO A 211 -25.83 -6.08 4.90
C PRO A 211 -25.57 -6.25 6.39
N SER A 212 -24.47 -6.92 6.74
CA SER A 212 -23.94 -6.89 8.10
C SER A 212 -23.55 -5.46 8.48
N LEU A 213 -23.45 -5.13 9.78
CA LEU A 213 -23.01 -3.80 10.22
C LEU A 213 -21.64 -3.39 9.62
N PRO A 214 -20.61 -4.27 9.56
CA PRO A 214 -19.38 -3.99 8.84
C PRO A 214 -19.60 -3.69 7.35
N THR A 215 -20.50 -4.42 6.67
CA THR A 215 -20.84 -4.17 5.26
C THR A 215 -21.52 -2.81 5.07
N PHE A 216 -22.49 -2.49 5.93
CA PHE A 216 -23.27 -1.26 5.88
C PHE A 216 -22.41 -0.01 6.09
N LEU A 217 -21.36 -0.09 6.92
CA LEU A 217 -20.43 1.02 7.16
C LEU A 217 -19.25 1.01 6.19
N GLY A 218 -18.66 -0.17 5.96
CA GLY A 218 -17.41 -0.31 5.22
C GLY A 218 -17.55 -0.06 3.72
N VAL A 219 -18.64 -0.50 3.08
CA VAL A 219 -18.82 -0.29 1.63
C VAL A 219 -19.02 1.19 1.30
N PRO A 220 -19.92 1.95 1.95
CA PRO A 220 -20.02 3.39 1.70
C PRO A 220 -18.73 4.13 1.99
N LEU A 221 -18.03 3.77 3.09
CA LEU A 221 -16.75 4.37 3.44
C LEU A 221 -15.70 4.16 2.34
N PHE A 222 -15.60 2.93 1.81
CA PHE A 222 -14.74 2.59 0.70
C PHE A 222 -15.07 3.41 -0.56
N LEU A 223 -16.35 3.45 -0.94
CA LEU A 223 -16.80 4.09 -2.18
C LEU A 223 -16.59 5.61 -2.13
N ILE A 224 -16.93 6.25 -1.01
CA ILE A 224 -16.71 7.69 -0.81
C ILE A 224 -15.21 8.00 -0.88
N ALA A 225 -14.37 7.23 -0.19
CA ALA A 225 -12.93 7.44 -0.22
C ALA A 225 -12.34 7.22 -1.63
N SER A 226 -12.80 6.18 -2.34
CA SER A 226 -12.42 5.91 -3.73
C SER A 226 -12.79 7.09 -4.66
N GLY A 227 -14.00 7.65 -4.50
CA GLY A 227 -14.44 8.84 -5.23
C GLY A 227 -13.62 10.08 -4.91
N VAL A 228 -13.44 10.43 -3.63
CA VAL A 228 -12.61 11.57 -3.21
C VAL A 228 -11.19 11.45 -3.74
N GLN A 229 -10.63 10.23 -3.73
CA GLN A 229 -9.33 9.98 -4.30
C GLN A 229 -9.30 10.23 -5.82
N HIS A 230 -10.30 9.72 -6.56
CA HIS A 230 -10.43 9.96 -8.00
C HIS A 230 -10.45 11.46 -8.30
N ASP A 231 -11.34 12.19 -7.63
CA ASP A 231 -11.55 13.62 -7.85
C ASP A 231 -10.28 14.42 -7.54
N CYS A 232 -9.57 14.06 -6.47
CA CYS A 232 -8.30 14.68 -6.14
C CYS A 232 -7.23 14.43 -7.22
N HIS A 233 -7.11 13.20 -7.75
CA HIS A 233 -6.16 12.91 -8.82
C HIS A 233 -6.52 13.61 -10.12
N HIS A 234 -7.81 13.62 -10.49
CA HIS A 234 -8.29 14.33 -11.66
C HIS A 234 -8.04 15.83 -11.54
N TYR A 235 -8.33 16.44 -10.39
CA TYR A 235 -8.05 17.85 -10.12
C TYR A 235 -6.54 18.15 -10.20
N LEU A 236 -5.68 17.35 -9.56
CA LEU A 236 -4.23 17.53 -9.64
C LEU A 236 -3.71 17.39 -11.07
N PHE A 237 -4.34 16.53 -11.87
CA PHE A 237 -4.02 16.40 -13.29
C PHE A 237 -4.49 17.61 -14.12
N SER A 238 -5.63 18.22 -13.82
CA SER A 238 -6.11 19.40 -14.58
C SER A 238 -5.22 20.64 -14.36
N LEU A 239 -4.52 20.70 -13.23
CA LEU A 239 -3.62 21.80 -12.89
C LEU A 239 -2.38 21.89 -13.80
N LYS A 240 -1.87 23.10 -14.01
CA LYS A 240 -0.55 23.31 -14.61
C LYS A 240 0.50 22.61 -13.75
N LYS A 241 1.44 21.88 -14.38
CA LYS A 241 2.43 21.06 -13.68
C LYS A 241 3.16 21.90 -12.63
N TYR A 242 3.20 21.40 -11.41
CA TYR A 242 3.82 22.04 -10.25
C TYR A 242 3.18 23.38 -9.84
N SER A 243 1.86 23.54 -9.93
CA SER A 243 1.12 24.63 -9.28
C SER A 243 0.68 24.23 -7.86
N LEU A 244 0.35 25.22 -7.03
CA LEU A 244 -0.21 24.99 -5.71
C LEU A 244 -1.72 24.67 -5.84
N PRO A 245 -2.21 23.55 -5.29
CA PRO A 245 -3.64 23.23 -5.28
C PRO A 245 -4.44 24.21 -4.39
N THR A 246 -5.57 24.70 -4.90
CA THR A 246 -6.39 25.74 -4.26
C THR A 246 -7.82 25.30 -3.97
N HIS A 247 -8.24 24.11 -4.39
CA HIS A 247 -9.55 23.54 -4.04
C HIS A 247 -9.72 23.44 -2.51
N PRO A 248 -10.92 23.67 -1.93
CA PRO A 248 -11.12 23.73 -0.47
C PRO A 248 -10.52 22.56 0.31
N ILE A 249 -10.68 21.32 -0.17
CA ILE A 249 -10.09 20.13 0.50
C ILE A 249 -8.56 20.20 0.58
N PHE A 250 -7.90 20.79 -0.43
CA PHE A 250 -6.45 21.00 -0.45
C PHE A 250 -5.99 22.22 0.37
N ARG A 251 -6.91 23.09 0.80
CA ARG A 251 -6.62 24.20 1.73
C ARG A 251 -6.61 23.74 3.18
N VAL A 252 -7.30 22.64 3.50
CA VAL A 252 -7.29 22.04 4.83
C VAL A 252 -6.11 21.07 4.99
N ILE A 253 -5.92 20.19 4.00
CA ILE A 253 -4.86 19.18 4.02
C ILE A 253 -4.07 19.14 2.71
N VAL A 254 -2.78 18.88 2.78
CA VAL A 254 -1.85 18.94 1.64
C VAL A 254 -2.09 17.79 0.66
N CYS A 255 -2.36 16.60 1.18
CA CYS A 255 -2.50 15.37 0.40
C CYS A 255 -3.83 14.63 0.69
N PRO A 256 -4.99 15.20 0.34
CA PRO A 256 -6.30 14.58 0.60
C PRO A 256 -6.50 13.21 -0.08
N HIS A 257 -5.90 13.02 -1.25
CA HIS A 257 -5.91 11.73 -1.96
C HIS A 257 -5.14 10.63 -1.22
N TYR A 258 -4.18 10.99 -0.36
CA TYR A 258 -3.47 10.03 0.49
C TYR A 258 -4.32 9.62 1.70
N THR A 259 -5.04 10.58 2.30
CA THR A 259 -6.05 10.31 3.33
C THR A 259 -7.10 9.35 2.81
N ALA A 260 -7.59 9.62 1.60
CA ALA A 260 -8.58 8.78 0.94
C ALA A 260 -8.04 7.35 0.71
N GLU A 261 -6.80 7.18 0.26
CA GLU A 261 -6.18 5.84 0.17
C GLU A 261 -6.14 5.14 1.53
N CYS A 262 -5.77 5.84 2.60
CA CYS A 262 -5.76 5.25 3.95
C CYS A 262 -7.16 4.76 4.35
N VAL A 263 -8.21 5.54 4.07
CA VAL A 263 -9.60 5.15 4.35
C VAL A 263 -10.04 3.94 3.52
N ILE A 264 -9.57 3.81 2.27
CA ILE A 264 -9.80 2.62 1.43
C ILE A 264 -9.25 1.36 2.11
N TYR A 265 -8.01 1.36 2.59
CA TYR A 265 -7.45 0.18 3.29
C TYR A 265 -8.10 -0.07 4.65
N LEU A 266 -8.46 1.00 5.39
CA LEU A 266 -9.17 0.86 6.65
C LEU A 266 -10.55 0.21 6.45
N SER A 267 -11.31 0.66 5.44
CA SER A 267 -12.61 0.08 5.11
C SER A 267 -12.50 -1.40 4.71
N LEU A 268 -11.48 -1.80 3.94
CA LEU A 268 -11.19 -3.20 3.66
C LEU A 268 -10.89 -4.00 4.94
N ALA A 269 -10.11 -3.44 5.87
CA ALA A 269 -9.82 -4.09 7.14
C ALA A 269 -11.08 -4.30 8.01
N LEU A 270 -12.04 -3.37 7.97
CA LEU A 270 -13.33 -3.51 8.64
C LEU A 270 -14.22 -4.56 7.96
N LEU A 271 -14.31 -4.52 6.63
CA LEU A 271 -15.14 -5.45 5.84
C LEU A 271 -14.67 -6.90 5.96
N ALA A 272 -13.35 -7.10 6.01
CA ALA A 272 -12.71 -8.40 6.08
C ALA A 272 -12.57 -8.96 7.50
N ALA A 273 -13.20 -8.36 8.50
CA ALA A 273 -13.09 -8.82 9.88
C ALA A 273 -13.60 -10.27 10.00
N PRO A 274 -12.77 -11.22 10.50
CA PRO A 274 -13.22 -12.59 10.78
C PRO A 274 -14.37 -12.61 11.79
N GLN A 275 -15.11 -13.72 11.86
CA GLN A 275 -16.22 -13.85 12.82
C GLN A 275 -15.75 -13.57 14.26
N GLY A 276 -16.56 -12.80 15.01
CA GLY A 276 -16.23 -12.39 16.38
C GLY A 276 -15.14 -11.33 16.52
N GLN A 277 -14.54 -10.86 15.42
CA GLN A 277 -13.57 -9.75 15.42
C GLN A 277 -14.22 -8.49 14.84
N THR A 278 -13.74 -7.32 15.27
CA THR A 278 -14.16 -6.03 14.73
C THR A 278 -13.31 -5.56 13.55
N ILE A 279 -12.12 -6.16 13.38
CA ILE A 279 -11.16 -5.75 12.35
C ILE A 279 -10.30 -6.94 11.90
N ASN A 280 -9.99 -6.97 10.60
CA ASN A 280 -9.01 -7.88 10.01
C ASN A 280 -7.60 -7.39 10.34
N LYS A 281 -6.86 -8.16 11.14
CA LYS A 281 -5.53 -7.75 11.60
C LYS A 281 -4.50 -7.73 10.46
N THR A 282 -4.64 -8.60 9.47
CA THR A 282 -3.74 -8.63 8.30
C THR A 282 -3.88 -7.37 7.43
N LEU A 283 -5.11 -7.00 7.08
CA LEU A 283 -5.37 -5.77 6.33
C LEU A 283 -5.15 -4.52 7.18
N LEU A 284 -5.27 -4.59 8.50
CA LEU A 284 -4.84 -3.53 9.41
C LEU A 284 -3.32 -3.29 9.31
N CYS A 285 -2.49 -4.34 9.23
CA CYS A 285 -1.06 -4.18 8.99
C CYS A 285 -0.78 -3.51 7.63
N ALA A 286 -1.53 -3.87 6.58
CA ALA A 286 -1.45 -3.20 5.28
C ALA A 286 -1.86 -1.71 5.36
N PHE A 287 -2.92 -1.39 6.10
CA PHE A 287 -3.34 -0.01 6.38
C PHE A 287 -2.25 0.81 7.10
N VAL A 288 -1.58 0.22 8.10
CA VAL A 288 -0.47 0.85 8.81
C VAL A 288 0.67 1.17 7.83
N PHE A 289 1.02 0.21 6.97
CA PHE A 289 2.03 0.43 5.92
C PHE A 289 1.65 1.59 5.00
N VAL A 290 0.42 1.62 4.49
CA VAL A 290 -0.06 2.68 3.59
C VAL A 290 0.00 4.04 4.28
N THR A 291 -0.45 4.11 5.53
CA THR A 291 -0.48 5.34 6.32
C THR A 291 0.93 5.88 6.55
N ILE A 292 1.89 5.03 6.90
CA ILE A 292 3.29 5.42 7.10
C ILE A 292 3.93 5.87 5.78
N ASN A 293 3.80 5.06 4.73
CA ASN A 293 4.40 5.32 3.43
C ASN A 293 3.90 6.64 2.82
N LEU A 294 2.58 6.87 2.87
CA LEU A 294 1.97 8.10 2.38
C LEU A 294 2.21 9.28 3.32
N GLY A 295 2.27 9.05 4.63
CA GLY A 295 2.59 10.07 5.62
C GLY A 295 3.98 10.68 5.42
N VAL A 296 5.01 9.86 5.21
CA VAL A 296 6.37 10.32 4.86
C VAL A 296 6.36 11.11 3.55
N THR A 297 5.59 10.65 2.57
CA THR A 297 5.44 11.30 1.27
C THR A 297 4.72 12.65 1.38
N ALA A 298 3.71 12.76 2.25
CA ALA A 298 2.94 13.97 2.51
C ALA A 298 3.82 15.06 3.13
N THR A 299 4.65 14.72 4.12
CA THR A 299 5.61 15.67 4.72
C THR A 299 6.57 16.24 3.68
N THR A 300 7.11 15.36 2.83
CA THR A 300 8.04 15.78 1.78
C THR A 300 7.33 16.68 0.76
N THR A 301 6.05 16.44 0.50
CA THR A 301 5.22 17.29 -0.36
C THR A 301 4.95 18.67 0.27
N LYS A 302 4.61 18.74 1.56
CA LYS A 302 4.43 20.01 2.27
C LYS A 302 5.72 20.84 2.27
N LYS A 303 6.86 20.22 2.58
CA LYS A 303 8.18 20.87 2.53
C LYS A 303 8.49 21.43 1.14
N TRP A 304 8.19 20.66 0.09
CA TRP A 304 8.37 21.12 -1.28
C TRP A 304 7.46 22.32 -1.63
N TYR A 305 6.19 22.32 -1.18
CA TYR A 305 5.30 23.47 -1.36
C TYR A 305 5.82 24.71 -0.63
N MET A 306 6.25 24.60 0.63
CA MET A 306 6.80 25.72 1.41
C MET A 306 7.99 26.36 0.68
N GLN A 307 8.90 25.55 0.15
CA GLN A 307 10.08 26.07 -0.54
C GLN A 307 9.75 26.72 -1.88
N LYS A 308 8.75 26.20 -2.60
CA LYS A 308 8.40 26.71 -3.93
C LYS A 308 7.48 27.93 -3.89
N PHE A 309 6.53 27.96 -2.95
CA PHE A 309 5.45 28.93 -2.91
C PHE A 309 5.50 29.85 -1.67
N GLY A 310 6.52 29.71 -0.84
CA GLY A 310 6.62 30.40 0.44
C GLY A 310 5.96 29.62 1.57
N GLU A 311 6.53 29.70 2.76
CA GLU A 311 6.09 28.94 3.94
C GLU A 311 4.61 29.20 4.30
N GLU A 312 4.20 30.48 4.27
CA GLU A 312 2.84 30.91 4.60
C GLU A 312 1.77 30.28 3.69
N SER A 313 2.14 29.84 2.48
CA SER A 313 1.17 29.29 1.53
C SER A 313 0.54 27.96 2.00
N VAL A 314 1.23 27.22 2.86
CA VAL A 314 0.81 25.89 3.34
C VAL A 314 1.00 25.69 4.84
N ARG A 315 1.46 26.70 5.60
CA ARG A 315 1.76 26.61 7.04
C ARG A 315 0.62 25.94 7.82
N ASP A 316 -0.60 26.45 7.65
CA ASP A 316 -1.80 26.04 8.40
C ASP A 316 -2.48 24.76 7.87
N ARG A 317 -1.93 24.14 6.82
CA ARG A 317 -2.50 22.92 6.23
C ARG A 317 -1.92 21.69 6.91
N TRP A 318 -2.75 20.73 7.30
CA TRP A 318 -2.25 19.42 7.77
C TRP A 318 -1.63 18.64 6.61
N ASN A 319 -0.69 17.75 6.86
CA ASN A 319 -0.05 16.95 5.82
C ASN A 319 -1.06 15.98 5.17
N MET A 320 -1.81 15.23 5.98
CA MET A 320 -2.65 14.12 5.54
C MET A 320 -3.87 13.88 6.44
N ILE A 321 -3.78 13.98 7.77
CA ILE A 321 -4.88 13.71 8.71
C ILE A 321 -5.34 15.03 9.34
N PRO A 322 -6.55 15.52 9.02
CA PRO A 322 -7.06 16.77 9.58
C PRO A 322 -7.05 16.75 11.11
N GLY A 323 -6.51 17.80 11.74
CA GLY A 323 -6.46 17.94 13.20
C GLY A 323 -5.41 17.08 13.90
N VAL A 324 -4.62 16.28 13.16
CA VAL A 324 -3.63 15.36 13.72
C VAL A 324 -2.27 15.54 13.05
N TYR A 325 -2.21 15.42 11.72
CA TYR A 325 -0.94 15.32 11.00
C TYR A 325 -0.96 15.93 9.61
#